data_AF-A0A974PJX2-F1
#
_entry.id   AF-A0A974PJX2-F1
#
_cell.length_a   1.000
_cell.length_b   1.000
_cell.length_c   1.000
_cell.angle_alpha   90.00
_cell.angle_beta   90.00
_cell.angle_gamma   90.00
#
_symmetry.space_group_name_H-M   'P 1'
#
loop_
_entity.id
_entity.type
_entity.pdbx_description
1 polymer ?
#
loop_
_entity_poly.entity_id
_entity_poly.type
_entity_poly.pdbx_seq_one_letter_code
_entity_poly.pdbx_strand_id
1 'polypeptide(L)' 'METKNDTAAITDREFVELLHAAKQQQPEAILKIIGLFQEDIEAVSQRIRIPREDAVSHIVTELLKTHHE' A
#
# COMPACT_ATOMS: atom_id res chain seq x y z
N MET A 1 -9.86 20.14 13.57
CA MET A 1 -9.08 19.16 14.35
C MET A 1 -8.90 17.96 13.43
N GLU A 2 -7.79 17.93 12.69
CA GLU A 2 -7.45 16.80 11.82
C GLU A 2 -6.51 15.90 12.60
N THR A 3 -7.08 14.84 13.18
CA THR A 3 -6.35 13.89 14.00
C THR A 3 -6.25 12.59 13.21
N LYS A 4 -5.02 12.05 13.13
CA LYS A 4 -4.58 10.75 12.59
C LYS A 4 -4.09 10.78 11.14
N ASN A 5 -2.83 11.18 11.00
CA ASN A 5 -1.95 10.68 9.93
C ASN A 5 -0.73 10.05 10.65
N ASP A 6 -1.00 9.06 11.49
CA ASP A 6 0.02 8.29 12.22
C ASP A 6 0.45 7.03 11.46
N THR A 7 0.22 7.01 10.15
CA THR A 7 0.85 6.03 9.26
C THR A 7 2.25 6.53 8.98
N ALA A 8 3.22 5.99 9.76
CA ALA A 8 4.66 6.24 9.69
C ALA A 8 5.05 7.32 8.67
N ALA A 9 5.17 8.57 9.12
CA ALA A 9 5.35 9.74 8.28
C ALA A 9 6.66 9.66 7.47
N ILE A 10 6.63 8.93 6.36
CA ILE A 10 7.71 8.90 5.39
C ILE A 10 7.64 10.19 4.58
N THR A 11 8.80 10.72 4.23
CA THR A 11 8.87 11.88 3.35
C THR A 11 8.54 11.47 1.90
N ASP A 12 8.10 12.43 1.08
CA ASP A 12 7.87 12.19 -0.36
C ASP A 12 9.10 11.58 -1.04
N ARG A 13 10.30 12.02 -0.64
CA ARG A 13 11.56 11.48 -1.16
C ARG A 13 11.73 10.00 -0.81
N GLU A 14 11.51 9.63 0.45
CA GLU A 14 11.57 8.23 0.88
C GLU A 14 10.53 7.38 0.18
N PHE A 15 9.34 7.92 -0.07
CA PHE A 15 8.30 7.22 -0.82
C PHE A 15 8.74 6.95 -2.25
N VAL A 16 9.32 7.94 -2.95
CA VAL A 16 9.84 7.78 -4.31
C VAL A 16 10.97 6.73 -4.36
N GLU A 17 11.87 6.72 -3.38
CA GLU A 17 12.93 5.70 -3.29
C GLU A 17 12.35 4.30 -3.05
N LEU A 18 11.31 4.19 -2.22
CA LEU A 18 10.57 2.96 -1.98
C LEU A 18 9.89 2.43 -3.25
N LEU A 19 9.23 3.30 -4.02
CA LEU A 19 8.60 2.96 -5.30
C LEU A 19 9.65 2.47 -6.30
N HIS A 20 10.82 3.10 -6.35
CA HIS A 20 11.92 2.67 -7.22
C HIS A 20 12.47 1.30 -6.81
N ALA A 21 12.62 1.04 -5.52
CA ALA A 21 13.05 -0.27 -5.01
C ALA A 21 11.99 -1.36 -5.28
N ALA A 22 10.71 -1.04 -5.09
CA ALA A 22 9.60 -1.96 -5.41
C ALA A 22 9.51 -2.28 -6.91
N LYS A 23 9.79 -1.29 -7.78
CA LYS A 23 9.95 -1.49 -9.23
C LYS A 23 11.07 -2.48 -9.57
N GLN A 24 12.13 -2.53 -8.77
CA GLN A 24 13.21 -3.52 -8.91
C GLN A 24 12.86 -4.87 -8.26
N GLN A 25 11.58 -5.10 -7.95
CA GLN A 25 11.06 -6.30 -7.29
C GLN A 25 11.70 -6.59 -5.93
N GLN A 26 12.19 -5.55 -5.24
CA GLN A 26 12.74 -5.71 -3.90
C GLN A 26 11.61 -6.04 -2.91
N PRO A 27 11.56 -7.25 -2.35
CA PRO A 27 10.42 -7.71 -1.54
C PRO A 27 10.24 -6.85 -0.28
N GLU A 28 11.33 -6.36 0.31
CA GLU A 28 11.30 -5.49 1.48
C GLU A 28 10.62 -4.14 1.19
N ALA A 29 10.86 -3.58 0.00
CA ALA A 29 10.22 -2.34 -0.43
C ALA A 29 8.72 -2.56 -0.68
N ILE A 30 8.36 -3.66 -1.33
CA ILE A 30 6.95 -4.04 -1.57
C ILE A 30 6.20 -4.18 -0.25
N LEU A 31 6.75 -4.92 0.71
CA LEU A 31 6.14 -5.11 2.03
C LEU A 31 6.00 -3.79 2.79
N LYS A 32 6.99 -2.91 2.68
CA LYS A 32 6.97 -1.61 3.35
C LYS A 32 5.96 -0.66 2.69
N ILE A 33 5.76 -0.70 1.37
CA ILE A 33 4.63 0.00 0.70
C ILE A 33 3.29 -0.53 1.22
N ILE A 34 3.09 -1.85 1.27
CA ILE A 34 1.85 -2.43 1.78
C ILE A 34 1.58 -1.99 3.23
N GLY A 35 2.61 -1.98 4.07
CA GLY A 35 2.51 -1.52 5.46
C GLY A 35 2.09 -0.05 5.60
N LEU A 36 2.54 0.82 4.69
CA LEU A 36 2.17 2.24 4.67
C LEU A 36 0.70 2.47 4.32
N PHE A 37 0.05 1.53 3.63
CA PHE A 37 -1.36 1.65 3.26
C PHE A 37 -2.22 0.64 4.00
N GLN A 38 -1.70 -0.08 5.00
CA GLN A 38 -2.42 -1.20 5.61
C GLN A 38 -3.76 -0.76 6.20
N GLU A 39 -3.79 0.35 6.95
CA GLU A 39 -5.04 0.85 7.56
C GLU A 39 -6.07 1.23 6.48
N ASP A 40 -5.63 1.88 5.40
CA ASP A 40 -6.48 2.25 4.27
C ASP A 40 -6.98 1.02 3.51
N ILE A 41 -6.11 0.03 3.26
CA ILE A 41 -6.46 -1.23 2.61
C ILE A 41 -7.52 -1.95 3.45
N GLU A 42 -7.34 -2.01 4.78
CA GLU A 42 -8.33 -2.60 5.68
C GLU A 42 -9.65 -1.83 5.66
N ALA A 43 -9.63 -0.50 5.72
CA ALA A 43 -10.82 0.35 5.70
C ALA A 43 -11.61 0.25 4.38
N VAL A 44 -10.90 0.22 3.24
CA VAL A 44 -11.50 0.08 1.91
C VAL A 44 -12.03 -1.33 1.70
N SER A 45 -11.32 -2.37 2.14
CA SER A 45 -11.73 -3.77 1.98
C SER A 45 -13.11 -4.06 2.58
N GLN A 46 -13.47 -3.40 3.68
CA GLN A 46 -14.77 -3.55 4.37
C GLN A 46 -15.95 -3.03 3.54
N ARG A 47 -15.70 -2.22 2.51
CA ARG A 47 -16.74 -1.63 1.65
C ARG A 47 -16.97 -2.42 0.37
N ILE A 48 -16.13 -3.42 0.10
CA ILE A 48 -16.20 -4.24 -1.11
C ILE A 48 -17.07 -5.48 -0.83
N ARG A 49 -18.01 -5.79 -1.74
CA ARG A 49 -18.96 -6.92 -1.58
C ARG A 49 -18.36 -8.27 -2.00
N ILE A 50 -17.18 -8.58 -1.49
CA ILE A 50 -16.50 -9.90 -1.60
C ILE A 50 -15.88 -10.25 -0.25
N PRO A 51 -15.39 -11.49 -0.02
CA PRO A 51 -14.70 -11.81 1.22
C PRO A 51 -13.52 -10.87 1.45
N ARG A 52 -13.29 -10.51 2.72
CA ARG A 52 -12.28 -9.52 3.09
C ARG A 52 -10.88 -9.87 2.59
N GLU A 53 -10.52 -11.14 2.65
CA GLU A 53 -9.21 -11.64 2.18
C GLU A 53 -9.03 -11.42 0.68
N ASP A 54 -10.06 -11.72 -0.11
CA ASP A 54 -10.07 -11.44 -1.56
C ASP A 54 -10.00 -9.95 -1.86
N ALA A 55 -10.71 -9.11 -1.09
CA ALA A 55 -10.69 -7.67 -1.24
C ALA A 55 -9.30 -7.08 -0.95
N VAL A 56 -8.67 -7.49 0.16
CA VAL A 56 -7.30 -7.08 0.52
C VAL A 56 -6.31 -7.52 -0.56
N SER A 57 -6.39 -8.78 -0.99
CA SER A 57 -5.52 -9.32 -2.05
C SER A 57 -5.67 -8.54 -3.36
N HIS A 58 -6.91 -8.19 -3.75
CA HIS A 58 -7.17 -7.41 -4.95
C HIS A 58 -6.60 -6.00 -4.87
N ILE A 59 -6.79 -5.30 -3.74
CA ILE A 59 -6.26 -3.94 -3.53
C ILE A 59 -4.72 -3.96 -3.58
N VAL A 60 -4.09 -4.90 -2.88
CA VAL A 60 -2.62 -5.04 -2.88
C VAL A 60 -2.10 -5.36 -4.28
N THR A 61 -2.77 -6.24 -5.01
CA THR A 61 -2.37 -6.60 -6.38
C THR A 61 -2.40 -5.39 -7.30
N GLU A 62 -3.50 -4.62 -7.28
CA GLU A 62 -3.62 -3.44 -8.14
C GLU A 62 -2.66 -2.31 -7.72
N LEU A 63 -2.40 -2.14 -6.42
CA LEU A 63 -1.40 -1.19 -5.91
C LEU A 63 0.00 -1.46 -6.47
N LEU A 64 0.38 -2.73 -6.60
CA LEU A 64 1.70 -3.15 -7.10
C LEU A 64 1.78 -3.26 -8.62
N LYS A 65 0.63 -3.43 -9.29
CA LYS A 65 0.55 -3.60 -10.75
C LYS A 65 0.88 -2.31 -11.51
N THR A 66 0.69 -1.14 -10.90
CA THR A 66 1.02 0.20 -11.44
C THR A 66 2.51 0.44 -11.78
N HIS A 67 3.35 -0.58 -11.71
CA HIS A 67 4.79 -0.51 -11.94
C HIS A 67 5.28 -1.32 -13.14
N HIS A 68 4.35 -1.90 -13.93
CA HIS A 68 4.66 -2.83 -15.01
C HIS A 68 4.11 -2.38 -16.39
N GLU A 69 4.12 -1.07 -16.66
CA GLU A 69 3.82 -0.46 -17.96
C GLU A 69 4.85 0.63 -18.32
#